data_AF-A0A2N4YXS0-F1
#
_entry.id   AF-A0A2N4YXS0-F1
#
_cell.length_a   1.000
_cell.length_b   1.000
_cell.length_c   1.000
_cell.angle_alpha   90.00
_cell.angle_beta   90.00
_cell.angle_gamma   90.00
#
_symmetry.space_group_name_H-M   'P 1'
#
loop_
_entity.id
_entity.type
_entity.pdbx_description
1 polymer ?
#
loop_
_entity_poly.entity_id
_entity_poly.type
_entity_poly.pdbx_seq_one_letter_code
_entity_poly.pdbx_strand_id
1 'polypeptide(L)'
;KLHAALGDMVTAVATGYGSIDLIMPGVHKANGLRILQQRWGIEDHEVVAFGDSGNDIEMLQHAGFGFAMANAREDVKAVASHHAPHNNEEGVLQIIDKVLNREAPFA
;
A
#
# COMPACT_ATOMS: atom_id res chain seq x y z
N LYS A 1 -25.21 8.31 -1.46
CA LYS A 1 -26.35 7.40 -1.21
C LYS A 1 -25.98 6.31 -0.20
N LEU A 2 -24.87 5.58 -0.40
CA LEU A 2 -24.44 4.52 0.53
C LEU A 2 -24.06 5.02 1.93
N HIS A 3 -23.18 6.03 2.03
CA HIS A 3 -22.82 6.65 3.31
C HIS A 3 -24.03 7.24 4.06
N ALA A 4 -25.00 7.80 3.34
CA ALA A 4 -26.24 8.29 3.95
C ALA A 4 -27.10 7.16 4.57
N ALA A 5 -26.96 5.92 4.08
CA ALA A 5 -27.71 4.76 4.59
C ALA A 5 -26.94 3.96 5.65
N LEU A 6 -25.61 3.94 5.57
CA LEU A 6 -24.75 3.11 6.42
C LEU A 6 -23.92 3.91 7.44
N GLY A 7 -23.90 5.25 7.34
CA GLY A 7 -23.10 6.13 8.20
C GLY A 7 -21.63 5.69 8.26
N ASP A 8 -21.12 5.61 9.47
CA ASP A 8 -19.75 5.19 9.78
C ASP A 8 -19.64 3.69 10.09
N MET A 9 -20.66 2.88 9.78
CA MET A 9 -20.60 1.44 10.03
C MET A 9 -19.64 0.71 9.08
N VAL A 10 -19.39 1.29 7.90
CA VAL A 10 -18.48 0.75 6.88
C VAL A 10 -17.68 1.87 6.22
N THR A 11 -16.47 1.54 5.80
CA THR A 11 -15.63 2.40 4.97
C THR A 11 -15.64 1.87 3.54
N ALA A 12 -15.94 2.74 2.57
CA ALA A 12 -15.85 2.41 1.15
C ALA A 12 -14.45 2.76 0.62
N VAL A 13 -13.77 1.78 0.02
CA VAL A 13 -12.42 1.96 -0.55
C VAL A 13 -12.39 1.44 -1.98
N ALA A 14 -11.74 2.18 -2.87
CA ALA A 14 -11.59 1.79 -4.27
C ALA A 14 -10.51 0.70 -4.41
N THR A 15 -10.84 -0.41 -5.06
CA THR A 15 -9.95 -1.59 -5.20
C THR A 15 -9.50 -1.86 -6.63
N GLY A 16 -9.73 -0.90 -7.53
CA GLY A 16 -9.33 -0.96 -8.93
C GLY A 16 -10.49 -1.29 -9.88
N TYR A 17 -10.33 -0.93 -11.16
CA TYR A 17 -11.24 -1.30 -12.26
C TYR A 17 -12.76 -1.05 -12.01
N GLY A 18 -13.09 0.01 -11.28
CA GLY A 18 -14.48 0.38 -10.98
C GLY A 18 -15.12 -0.39 -9.80
N SER A 19 -14.34 -1.19 -9.07
CA SER A 19 -14.79 -1.93 -7.89
C SER A 19 -14.61 -1.13 -6.59
N ILE A 20 -15.47 -1.42 -5.61
CA ILE A 20 -15.47 -0.81 -4.28
C ILE A 20 -15.61 -1.92 -3.25
N ASP A 21 -14.73 -1.92 -2.26
CA ASP A 21 -14.86 -2.75 -1.07
C ASP A 21 -15.53 -1.97 0.06
N LEU A 22 -16.42 -2.64 0.80
CA LEU A 22 -16.99 -2.12 2.04
C LEU A 22 -16.34 -2.86 3.21
N ILE A 23 -15.46 -2.17 3.92
CA ILE A 23 -14.71 -2.74 5.03
C ILE A 23 -15.22 -2.21 6.37
N MET A 24 -14.95 -2.94 7.45
CA MET A 24 -15.11 -2.38 8.79
C MET A 24 -14.15 -1.20 8.96
N PRO A 25 -14.59 -0.09 9.58
CA PRO A 25 -13.72 1.06 9.84
C PRO A 25 -12.44 0.63 10.56
N GLY A 26 -11.29 1.13 10.08
CA GLY A 26 -9.97 0.81 10.64
C GLY A 26 -9.42 -0.58 10.27
N VAL A 27 -10.14 -1.40 9.50
CA VAL A 27 -9.67 -2.73 9.04
C VAL A 27 -9.14 -2.65 7.61
N HIS A 28 -8.16 -1.76 7.39
CA HIS A 28 -7.43 -1.59 6.14
C HIS A 28 -6.15 -2.46 6.09
N LYS A 29 -5.49 -2.53 4.92
CA LYS A 29 -4.25 -3.32 4.73
C LYS A 29 -3.16 -2.98 5.75
N ALA A 30 -2.99 -1.69 6.08
CA ALA A 30 -2.01 -1.28 7.10
C ALA A 30 -2.29 -1.86 8.50
N ASN A 31 -3.55 -2.11 8.86
CA ASN A 31 -3.86 -2.77 10.14
C ASN A 31 -3.37 -4.23 10.14
N GLY A 32 -3.64 -4.97 9.05
CA GLY A 32 -3.12 -6.33 8.88
C GLY A 32 -1.59 -6.38 8.92
N LEU A 33 -0.93 -5.45 8.24
CA LEU A 33 0.52 -5.29 8.25
C LEU A 33 1.06 -5.04 9.68
N ARG A 34 0.46 -4.09 10.42
CA ARG A 34 0.83 -3.77 11.81
C ARG A 34 0.69 -4.97 12.74
N ILE A 35 -0.34 -5.80 12.57
CA ILE A 35 -0.51 -7.04 13.36
C ILE A 35 0.65 -8.01 13.11
N LEU A 36 1.08 -8.16 11.86
CA LEU A 36 2.22 -9.01 11.51
C LEU A 36 3.53 -8.45 12.05
N GLN A 37 3.77 -7.15 11.88
CA GLN A 37 4.93 -6.45 12.42
C GLN A 37 5.06 -6.63 13.94
N GLN A 38 3.97 -6.43 14.68
CA GLN A 38 3.95 -6.63 16.15
C GLN A 38 4.26 -8.08 16.54
N ARG A 39 3.79 -9.05 15.75
CA ARG A 39 4.05 -10.46 16.00
C ARG A 39 5.50 -10.85 15.75
N TRP A 40 6.16 -10.19 14.79
CA TRP A 40 7.51 -10.54 14.34
C TRP A 40 8.61 -9.61 14.88
N GLY A 41 8.24 -8.51 15.53
CA GLY A 41 9.17 -7.50 16.00
C GLY A 41 9.84 -6.74 14.85
N ILE A 42 9.07 -6.42 13.81
CA ILE A 42 9.53 -5.69 12.62
C ILE A 42 9.07 -4.24 12.71
N GLU A 43 10.01 -3.31 12.66
CA GLU A 43 9.76 -1.87 12.70
C GLU A 43 9.34 -1.34 11.33
N ASP A 44 8.67 -0.18 11.28
CA ASP A 44 8.14 0.38 10.04
C ASP A 44 9.26 0.62 9.00
N HIS A 45 10.44 1.06 9.45
CA HIS A 45 11.62 1.30 8.59
C HIS A 45 12.25 0.03 8.02
N GLU A 46 11.81 -1.16 8.44
CA GLU A 46 12.24 -2.45 7.90
C GLU A 46 11.26 -2.99 6.85
N VAL A 47 10.16 -2.27 6.57
CA VAL A 47 9.08 -2.72 5.68
C VAL A 47 9.17 -2.05 4.31
N VAL A 48 9.15 -2.88 3.27
CA VAL A 48 8.90 -2.48 1.88
C VAL A 48 7.47 -2.88 1.49
N ALA A 49 6.68 -1.92 1.03
CA ALA A 49 5.31 -2.14 0.58
C ALA A 49 5.10 -1.62 -0.84
N PHE A 50 4.21 -2.29 -1.59
CA PHE A 50 3.89 -1.97 -2.98
C PHE A 50 2.37 -1.81 -3.13
N GLY A 51 1.94 -0.86 -3.96
CA GLY A 51 0.51 -0.61 -4.17
C GLY A 51 0.22 0.16 -5.44
N ASP A 52 -1.01 0.04 -5.92
CA ASP A 52 -1.49 0.70 -7.13
C ASP A 52 -2.89 1.30 -7.01
N SER A 53 -3.63 0.92 -5.96
CA SER A 53 -5.05 1.20 -5.79
C SER A 53 -5.35 1.87 -4.45
N GLY A 54 -6.56 2.41 -4.31
CA GLY A 54 -6.92 3.24 -3.15
C GLY A 54 -6.84 2.50 -1.81
N ASN A 55 -7.08 1.19 -1.79
CA ASN A 55 -6.94 0.35 -0.60
C ASN A 55 -5.48 0.05 -0.18
N ASP A 56 -4.49 0.56 -0.93
CA ASP A 56 -3.07 0.48 -0.57
C ASP A 56 -2.55 1.73 0.15
N ILE A 57 -3.27 2.85 0.10
CA ILE A 57 -2.82 4.17 0.56
C ILE A 57 -2.29 4.12 1.99
N GLU A 58 -3.07 3.59 2.93
CA GLU A 58 -2.67 3.55 4.34
C GLU A 58 -1.45 2.65 4.55
N MET A 59 -1.32 1.57 3.77
CA MET A 59 -0.19 0.64 3.86
C MET A 59 1.09 1.28 3.33
N LEU A 60 1.01 2.04 2.24
CA LEU A 60 2.14 2.74 1.64
C LEU A 60 2.65 3.88 2.52
N GLN A 61 1.75 4.58 3.22
CA GLN A 61 2.12 5.62 4.20
C GLN A 61 2.72 5.04 5.48
N HIS A 62 2.29 3.83 5.86
CA HIS A 62 2.75 3.14 7.07
C HIS A 62 4.15 2.54 6.90
N ALA A 63 4.46 1.95 5.74
CA ALA A 63 5.74 1.32 5.49
C ALA A 63 6.87 2.37 5.35
N GLY A 64 8.05 2.09 5.91
CA GLY A 64 9.24 2.92 5.75
C GLY A 64 9.65 3.09 4.29
N PHE A 65 9.39 2.06 3.47
CA PHE A 65 9.60 2.09 2.03
C PHE A 65 8.30 1.76 1.28
N GLY A 66 7.38 2.74 1.18
CA GLY A 66 6.18 2.63 0.35
C GLY A 66 6.43 2.97 -1.12
N PHE A 67 6.16 2.03 -2.03
CA PHE A 67 6.29 2.17 -3.47
C PHE A 67 4.92 2.17 -4.18
N ALA A 68 4.60 3.27 -4.88
CA ALA A 68 3.52 3.28 -5.86
C ALA A 68 4.00 2.70 -7.19
N MET A 69 3.25 1.77 -7.77
CA MET A 69 3.53 1.23 -9.11
C MET A 69 3.34 2.31 -10.20
N ALA A 70 4.04 2.21 -11.34
CA ALA A 70 3.87 3.21 -12.41
C ALA A 70 2.42 3.29 -12.94
N ASN A 71 1.70 2.17 -12.94
CA ASN A 71 0.27 2.06 -13.28
C ASN A 71 -0.69 2.46 -12.15
N ALA A 72 -0.16 2.89 -11.00
CA ALA A 72 -0.98 3.32 -9.88
C ALA A 72 -1.81 4.56 -10.24
N ARG A 73 -2.93 4.70 -9.54
CA ARG A 73 -3.73 5.93 -9.58
C ARG A 73 -2.93 7.12 -9.02
N GLU A 74 -3.26 8.31 -9.48
CA GLU A 74 -2.54 9.53 -9.07
C GLU A 74 -2.65 9.83 -7.56
N ASP A 75 -3.79 9.48 -6.93
CA ASP A 75 -3.98 9.58 -5.48
C ASP A 75 -3.02 8.65 -4.71
N VAL A 76 -2.71 7.47 -5.24
CA VAL A 76 -1.77 6.51 -4.66
C VAL A 76 -0.32 6.97 -4.85
N LYS A 77 0.04 7.46 -6.05
CA LYS A 77 1.37 8.01 -6.31
C LYS A 77 1.69 9.20 -5.40
N ALA A 78 0.71 10.05 -5.13
CA ALA A 78 0.88 11.24 -4.31
C ALA A 78 1.24 10.95 -2.84
N VAL A 79 0.90 9.76 -2.32
CA VAL A 79 1.15 9.39 -0.92
C VAL A 79 2.38 8.50 -0.72
N ALA A 80 2.89 7.89 -1.78
CA ALA A 80 4.02 6.97 -1.69
C ALA A 80 5.35 7.71 -1.65
N SER A 81 6.27 7.26 -0.79
CA SER A 81 7.62 7.82 -0.68
C SER A 81 8.49 7.50 -1.90
N HIS A 82 8.18 6.42 -2.60
CA HIS A 82 8.92 5.95 -3.77
C HIS A 82 8.00 5.50 -4.91
N HIS A 83 8.57 5.35 -6.10
CA HIS A 83 7.89 4.88 -7.29
C HIS A 83 8.59 3.63 -7.84
N ALA A 84 7.81 2.61 -8.14
CA ALA A 84 8.27 1.38 -8.80
C ALA A 84 7.93 1.42 -10.30
N PRO A 85 8.63 0.64 -11.13
CA PRO A 85 8.27 0.45 -12.54
C PRO A 85 6.86 -0.13 -12.71
N HIS A 86 6.42 -0.25 -13.96
CA HIS A 86 5.09 -0.78 -14.27
C HIS A 86 4.97 -2.26 -13.87
N ASN A 87 3.77 -2.72 -13.48
CA ASN A 87 3.57 -4.12 -13.11
C ASN A 87 3.90 -5.11 -14.25
N ASN A 88 3.56 -4.76 -15.50
CA ASN A 88 3.96 -5.50 -16.71
C ASN A 88 5.47 -5.46 -17.05
N GLU A 89 6.28 -4.72 -16.29
CA GLU A 89 7.74 -4.64 -16.44
C GLU A 89 8.46 -5.28 -15.25
N GLU A 90 7.78 -6.14 -14.49
CA GLU A 90 8.33 -6.78 -13.30
C GLU A 90 8.76 -5.76 -12.22
N GLY A 91 8.07 -4.61 -12.13
CA GLY A 91 8.48 -3.50 -11.27
C GLY A 91 8.70 -3.87 -9.80
N VAL A 92 7.90 -4.78 -9.24
CA VAL A 92 8.12 -5.29 -7.88
C VAL A 92 9.44 -6.06 -7.76
N LEU A 93 9.74 -6.93 -8.74
CA LEU A 93 10.95 -7.74 -8.74
C LEU A 93 12.21 -6.86 -8.84
N GLN A 94 12.18 -5.83 -9.68
CA GLN A 94 13.29 -4.89 -9.80
C GLN A 94 13.60 -4.18 -8.46
N ILE A 95 12.59 -3.85 -7.66
CA ILE A 95 12.80 -3.26 -6.34
C ILE A 95 13.31 -4.30 -5.34
N ILE A 96 12.81 -5.54 -5.38
CA ILE A 96 13.34 -6.63 -4.56
C ILE A 96 14.83 -6.86 -4.86
N ASP A 97 15.24 -6.85 -6.13
CA ASP A 97 16.65 -6.98 -6.51
C ASP A 97 17.51 -5.86 -5.87
N LYS A 98 17.02 -4.62 -5.88
CA LYS A 98 17.69 -3.50 -5.20
C LYS A 98 17.82 -3.73 -3.69
N VAL A 99 16.80 -4.26 -3.03
CA VAL A 99 16.86 -4.62 -1.60
C VAL A 99 17.94 -5.68 -1.36
N LEU A 100 17.96 -6.73 -2.16
CA LEU A 100 18.93 -7.83 -2.05
C LEU A 100 20.37 -7.37 -2.32
N ASN A 101 20.55 -6.44 -3.25
CA ASN A 101 21.85 -5.86 -3.60
C ASN A 101 22.27 -4.69 -2.71
N ARG A 102 21.41 -4.25 -1.76
CA ARG A 102 21.62 -3.06 -0.92
C ARG A 102 21.87 -1.80 -1.75
N GLU A 103 21.14 -1.67 -2.84
CA GLU A 103 21.14 -0.46 -3.66
C GLU A 103 20.24 0.60 -3.03
N ALA A 104 20.55 1.88 -3.24
CA ALA A 104 19.70 2.96 -2.75
C ALA A 104 18.22 2.76 -3.20
N PRO A 105 17.24 2.97 -2.31
CA PRO A 105 17.35 3.63 -1.00
C PRO A 105 17.63 2.69 0.19
N PHE A 106 18.00 1.43 -0.05
CA PHE A 106 18.16 0.39 0.97
C PHE A 106 19.60 0.23 1.50
N ALA A 107 20.46 1.23 1.24
CA ALA A 107 21.89 1.23 1.56
C ALA A 107 22.18 1.85 2.94
#